data_AF-A0A0G0LAJ5-F1
#
_entry.id   AF-A0A0G0LAJ5-F1
#
_cell.length_a   1.000
_cell.length_b   1.000
_cell.length_c   1.000
_cell.angle_alpha   90.00
_cell.angle_beta   90.00
_cell.angle_gamma   90.00
#
_symmetry.space_group_name_H-M   'P 1'
#
loop_
_entity.id
_entity.type
_entity.pdbx_description
1 polymer ?
#
loop_
_entity_poly.entity_id
_entity_poly.type
_entity_poly.pdbx_seq_one_letter_code
_entity_poly.pdbx_strand_id
1 'polypeptide(L)'
;MPFILKCSIILPERIDFTSLDIKESSSGSLIMPVPKRKRSKARRDKRFANKGIKPKAIATCQTCQAPLEAHVVCKECGYYKGRKVLRTKTDRMYERGQQRQALEESIRAQAGKAEPAPEQTTSESAE
;
A
#
# COMPACT_ATOMS: atom_id res chain seq x y z
N MET A 1 -31.52 4.45 48.86
CA MET A 1 -30.85 5.32 49.84
C MET A 1 -29.62 5.95 49.21
N PRO A 2 -29.74 7.19 48.72
CA PRO A 2 -28.56 8.01 48.47
C PRO A 2 -28.72 9.43 49.04
N PHE A 3 -27.59 10.10 49.30
CA PHE A 3 -27.46 11.55 49.51
C PHE A 3 -28.19 12.21 50.69
N ILE A 4 -27.51 12.29 51.86
CA ILE A 4 -27.82 13.29 52.89
C ILE A 4 -26.52 13.80 53.55
N LEU A 5 -26.22 15.08 53.27
CA LEU A 5 -25.69 16.13 54.15
C LEU A 5 -24.31 15.99 54.83
N LYS A 6 -23.36 16.83 54.39
CA LYS A 6 -22.94 17.98 55.21
C LYS A 6 -22.19 19.00 54.33
N CYS A 7 -22.93 20.02 53.90
CA CYS A 7 -22.36 21.32 53.54
C CYS A 7 -22.39 22.15 54.84
N SER A 8 -21.23 22.62 55.31
CA SER A 8 -21.08 23.69 56.31
C SER A 8 -19.62 24.16 56.18
N ILE A 9 -19.37 25.24 55.43
CA ILE A 9 -18.93 26.55 55.95
C ILE A 9 -17.55 26.38 56.64
N ILE A 10 -16.44 26.91 56.11
CA ILE A 10 -16.04 28.32 56.22
C ILE A 10 -15.05 28.63 55.06
N LEU A 11 -15.40 29.61 54.23
CA LEU A 11 -14.44 30.37 53.41
C LEU A 11 -13.99 31.58 54.24
N PRO A 12 -12.70 31.77 54.54
CA PRO A 12 -12.13 33.09 54.75
C PRO A 12 -11.68 33.59 53.37
N GLU A 13 -12.47 34.48 52.76
CA GLU A 13 -12.17 35.91 52.76
C GLU A 13 -10.97 36.26 51.87
N ARG A 14 -11.33 36.69 50.66
CA ARG A 14 -10.79 37.86 49.96
C ARG A 14 -9.32 38.17 50.28
N ILE A 15 -8.43 37.57 49.50
CA ILE A 15 -7.18 38.26 49.16
C ILE A 15 -7.53 39.15 47.99
N ASP A 16 -7.44 40.45 48.24
CA ASP A 16 -7.91 41.52 47.37
C ASP A 16 -7.26 41.45 45.99
N PHE A 17 -8.13 41.14 45.03
CA PHE A 17 -7.92 41.17 43.58
C PHE A 17 -7.88 42.61 43.07
N THR A 18 -7.11 43.50 43.70
CA THR A 18 -6.90 44.87 43.22
C THR A 18 -5.46 45.34 43.47
N SER A 19 -4.55 44.81 42.65
CA SER A 19 -3.45 45.57 42.07
C SER A 19 -3.29 45.01 40.65
N LEU A 20 -4.05 45.48 39.65
CA LEU A 20 -3.73 46.73 38.95
C LEU A 20 -2.22 46.99 38.93
N ASP A 21 -1.47 46.01 38.43
CA ASP A 21 -0.19 46.21 37.76
C ASP A 21 0.13 45.01 36.84
N ILE A 22 -0.90 44.47 36.16
CA ILE A 22 -0.66 43.92 34.83
C ILE A 22 -0.47 45.15 33.94
N LYS A 23 0.75 45.68 33.93
CA LYS A 23 1.16 46.56 32.82
C LYS A 23 0.90 45.78 31.56
N GLU A 24 -0.13 46.20 30.83
CA GLU A 24 -0.22 46.11 29.38
C GLU A 24 1.09 46.65 28.80
N SER A 25 2.14 45.83 28.78
CA SER A 25 3.21 45.97 27.79
C SER A 25 2.70 45.33 26.51
N SER A 26 1.77 46.06 25.91
CA SER A 26 1.39 45.98 24.51
C SER A 26 2.63 45.78 23.62
N SER A 27 2.45 44.93 22.61
CA SER A 27 3.18 44.91 21.33
C SER A 27 4.68 44.63 21.37
N GLY A 28 5.09 43.59 22.09
CA GLY A 28 6.24 42.79 21.66
C GLY A 28 5.91 42.11 20.33
N SER A 29 6.18 42.79 19.21
CA SER A 29 6.20 42.17 17.88
C SER A 29 6.98 40.87 17.98
N LEU A 30 6.32 39.74 17.79
CA LEU A 30 6.98 38.49 17.48
C LEU A 30 7.67 38.73 16.12
N ILE A 31 8.88 39.28 16.16
CA ILE A 31 9.68 39.62 14.99
C ILE A 31 10.05 38.29 14.34
N MET A 32 9.18 37.84 13.46
CA MET A 32 9.45 36.71 12.59
C MET A 32 10.67 37.10 11.74
N PRO A 33 11.76 36.32 11.77
CA PRO A 33 12.97 36.66 11.03
C PRO A 33 12.69 36.62 9.53
N VAL A 34 12.57 37.80 8.90
CA VAL A 34 12.40 37.95 7.46
C VAL A 34 13.76 38.11 6.78
N PRO A 35 14.04 37.40 5.69
CA PRO A 35 15.27 37.60 4.92
C PRO A 35 15.36 39.05 4.41
N LYS A 36 16.42 39.77 4.80
CA LYS A 36 16.64 41.16 4.39
C LYS A 36 16.78 41.37 2.88
N ARG A 37 17.31 40.37 2.15
CA ARG A 37 17.55 40.42 0.70
C ARG A 37 17.35 39.05 0.05
N LYS A 38 17.00 39.05 -1.24
CA LYS A 38 16.95 37.85 -2.08
C LYS A 38 18.34 37.20 -2.16
N ARG A 39 18.39 35.87 -2.04
CA ARG A 39 19.64 35.13 -2.25
C ARG A 39 20.04 35.15 -3.73
N SER A 40 21.32 35.42 -4.01
CA SER A 40 21.84 35.35 -5.38
C SER A 40 21.75 33.93 -5.94
N LYS A 41 21.69 33.81 -7.28
CA LYS A 41 21.65 32.50 -7.96
C LYS A 41 22.83 31.63 -7.52
N ALA A 42 24.05 32.17 -7.52
CA ALA A 42 25.25 31.48 -7.06
C ALA A 42 25.15 30.95 -5.61
N ARG A 43 24.59 31.73 -4.66
CA ARG A 43 24.44 31.27 -3.26
C ARG A 43 23.37 30.19 -3.11
N ARG A 44 22.33 30.22 -3.94
CA ARG A 44 21.31 29.17 -4.00
C ARG A 44 21.93 27.88 -4.56
N ASP A 45 22.58 27.96 -5.72
CA ASP A 45 23.14 26.79 -6.42
C ASP A 45 24.25 26.12 -5.60
N LYS A 46 25.15 26.90 -4.96
CA LYS A 46 26.15 26.36 -4.02
C LYS A 46 25.53 25.60 -2.84
N ARG A 47 24.37 26.04 -2.33
CA ARG A 47 23.65 25.31 -1.27
C ARG A 47 23.05 24.00 -1.80
N PHE A 48 22.60 23.98 -3.05
CA PHE A 48 22.02 22.79 -3.68
C PHE A 48 23.08 21.79 -4.18
N ALA A 49 24.34 22.19 -4.31
CA ALA A 49 25.43 21.33 -4.81
C ALA A 49 25.58 20.01 -4.02
N ASN A 50 25.31 20.02 -2.72
CA ASN A 50 25.42 18.82 -1.88
C ASN A 50 24.14 17.97 -1.85
N LYS A 51 23.07 18.40 -2.54
CA LYS A 51 21.77 17.69 -2.58
C LYS A 51 21.68 16.77 -3.80
N GLY A 52 22.64 15.88 -3.94
CA GLY A 52 22.64 14.85 -4.99
C GLY A 52 21.73 13.67 -4.64
N ILE A 53 20.95 13.19 -5.60
CA ILE A 53 20.21 11.93 -5.47
C ILE A 53 21.19 10.78 -5.71
N LYS A 54 21.24 9.83 -4.77
CA LYS A 54 22.07 8.62 -4.91
C LYS A 54 21.27 7.53 -5.65
N PRO A 55 21.89 6.80 -6.59
CA PRO A 55 21.24 5.65 -7.22
C PRO A 55 20.97 4.57 -6.17
N LYS A 56 19.85 3.86 -6.33
CA LYS A 56 19.54 2.68 -5.51
C LYS A 56 20.29 1.46 -6.05
N ALA A 57 20.67 0.55 -5.14
CA ALA A 57 21.20 -0.75 -5.53
C ALA A 57 20.09 -1.63 -6.11
N ILE A 58 20.34 -2.17 -7.30
CA ILE A 58 19.43 -3.08 -8.01
C ILE A 58 20.13 -4.44 -8.12
N ALA A 59 19.42 -5.51 -7.78
CA ALA A 59 19.85 -6.89 -7.95
C ALA A 59 18.94 -7.60 -8.96
N THR A 60 19.34 -8.76 -9.47
CA THR A 60 18.52 -9.58 -10.37
C THR A 60 17.77 -10.66 -9.57
N CYS A 61 16.51 -10.88 -9.91
CA CYS A 61 15.72 -11.96 -9.31
C CYS A 61 16.16 -13.32 -9.89
N GLN A 62 16.35 -14.33 -9.03
CA GLN A 62 16.79 -15.67 -9.46
C GLN A 62 15.74 -16.44 -10.25
N THR A 63 14.45 -16.20 -10.01
CA THR A 63 13.35 -16.98 -10.61
C THR A 63 12.89 -16.41 -11.96
N CYS A 64 12.76 -15.09 -12.07
CA CYS A 64 12.20 -14.42 -13.24
C CYS A 64 13.16 -13.46 -13.94
N GLN A 65 14.39 -13.30 -13.44
CA GLN A 65 15.45 -12.44 -14.00
C GLN A 65 15.08 -10.94 -14.08
N ALA A 66 13.96 -10.53 -13.49
CA ALA A 66 13.56 -9.13 -13.40
C ALA A 66 14.47 -8.34 -12.42
N PRO A 67 14.62 -7.01 -12.64
CA PRO A 67 15.32 -6.15 -11.69
C PRO A 67 14.56 -6.07 -10.37
N LEU A 68 15.30 -6.13 -9.27
CA LEU A 68 14.81 -6.21 -7.90
C LEU A 68 15.50 -5.16 -7.02
N GLU A 69 14.74 -4.51 -6.15
CA GLU A 69 15.33 -3.71 -5.07
C GLU A 69 15.91 -4.64 -3.98
N ALA A 70 17.05 -4.27 -3.42
CA ALA A 70 17.68 -5.06 -2.36
C ALA A 70 16.74 -5.23 -1.14
N HIS A 71 16.67 -6.45 -0.60
CA HIS A 71 15.82 -6.84 0.54
C HIS A 71 14.30 -6.73 0.33
N VAL A 72 13.82 -6.61 -0.92
CA VAL A 72 12.39 -6.54 -1.25
C VAL A 72 11.92 -7.81 -1.96
N VAL A 73 10.64 -8.16 -1.80
CA VAL A 73 9.99 -9.26 -2.54
C VAL A 73 9.83 -8.88 -4.01
N CYS A 74 9.99 -9.84 -4.93
CA CYS A 74 9.80 -9.55 -6.36
C CYS A 74 8.33 -9.20 -6.68
N LYS A 75 8.13 -8.07 -7.36
CA LYS A 75 6.79 -7.60 -7.77
C LYS A 75 6.18 -8.39 -8.93
N GLU A 76 7.01 -9.10 -9.69
CA GLU A 76 6.58 -9.89 -10.86
C GLU A 76 6.24 -11.33 -10.50
N CYS A 77 7.08 -12.00 -9.70
CA CYS A 77 6.89 -13.42 -9.37
C CYS A 77 6.50 -13.68 -7.90
N GLY A 78 6.60 -12.69 -7.02
CA GLY A 78 6.20 -12.82 -5.61
C GLY A 78 7.14 -13.66 -4.73
N TYR A 79 8.32 -14.04 -5.25
CA TYR A 79 9.30 -14.86 -4.53
C TYR A 79 10.30 -14.01 -3.73
N TYR A 80 10.68 -14.51 -2.56
CA TYR A 80 11.76 -14.01 -1.72
C TYR A 80 12.50 -15.20 -1.08
N LYS A 81 13.82 -15.28 -1.26
CA LYS A 81 14.68 -16.39 -0.77
C LYS A 81 14.11 -17.79 -1.10
N GLY A 82 13.63 -17.97 -2.33
CA GLY A 82 13.08 -19.25 -2.80
C GLY A 82 11.69 -19.61 -2.28
N ARG A 83 11.05 -18.76 -1.46
CA ARG A 83 9.68 -18.95 -0.98
C ARG A 83 8.75 -17.95 -1.62
N LYS A 84 7.55 -18.40 -2.00
CA LYS A 84 6.51 -17.54 -2.55
C LYS A 84 5.75 -16.87 -1.42
N VAL A 85 5.81 -15.54 -1.35
CA VAL A 85 5.20 -14.76 -0.26
C VAL A 85 3.91 -14.08 -0.74
N LEU A 86 3.87 -13.65 -2.00
CA LEU A 86 2.74 -12.93 -2.58
C LEU A 86 2.15 -13.69 -3.76
N ARG A 87 0.81 -13.70 -3.85
CA ARG A 87 0.11 -14.07 -5.08
C ARG A 87 0.09 -12.87 -6.01
N THR A 88 0.73 -13.00 -7.15
CA THR A 88 0.98 -11.91 -8.09
C THR A 88 0.02 -11.96 -9.28
N LYS A 89 -0.02 -10.90 -10.10
CA LYS A 89 -0.84 -10.85 -11.31
C LYS A 89 -0.46 -11.94 -12.32
N THR A 90 0.83 -12.24 -12.40
CA THR A 90 1.39 -13.35 -13.20
C THR A 90 0.77 -14.68 -12.81
N ASP A 91 0.72 -14.99 -11.52
CA ASP A 91 0.09 -16.22 -10.99
C ASP A 91 -1.38 -16.35 -11.41
N ARG A 92 -2.15 -15.27 -11.23
CA ARG A 92 -3.56 -15.23 -11.65
C ARG A 92 -3.72 -15.44 -13.15
N MET A 93 -2.76 -15.00 -13.96
CA MET A 93 -2.80 -15.19 -15.41
C MET A 93 -2.57 -16.65 -15.78
N TYR A 94 -1.58 -17.32 -15.18
CA TYR A 94 -1.32 -18.74 -15.42
C TYR A 94 -2.49 -19.63 -14.97
N GLU A 95 -3.04 -19.39 -13.78
CA GLU A 95 -4.20 -20.13 -13.25
C GLU A 95 -5.40 -20.06 -14.21
N ARG A 96 -5.69 -18.89 -14.77
CA ARG A 96 -6.76 -18.71 -15.77
C ARG A 96 -6.49 -19.46 -17.08
N GLY A 97 -5.23 -19.50 -17.53
CA GLY A 97 -4.84 -20.22 -18.74
C GLY A 97 -5.05 -21.73 -18.59
N GLN A 98 -4.61 -22.29 -17.46
CA GLN A 98 -4.79 -23.70 -17.11
C GLN A 98 -6.28 -24.09 -17.06
N GLN A 99 -7.13 -23.22 -16.47
CA GLN A 99 -8.57 -23.45 -16.40
C GLN A 99 -9.23 -23.55 -17.77
N ARG A 100 -8.80 -22.72 -18.74
CA ARG A 100 -9.32 -22.77 -20.12
C ARG A 100 -8.91 -24.05 -20.83
N GLN A 101 -7.64 -24.44 -20.72
CA GLN A 101 -7.12 -25.68 -21.30
C GLN A 101 -7.85 -26.90 -20.73
N ALA A 102 -8.00 -26.98 -19.41
CA ALA A 102 -8.73 -28.08 -18.77
C ALA A 102 -10.20 -28.15 -19.20
N LEU A 103 -10.85 -26.99 -19.40
CA LEU A 103 -12.22 -26.93 -19.89
C LEU A 103 -12.32 -27.43 -21.34
N GLU A 104 -11.44 -26.98 -22.23
CA GLU A 104 -11.38 -27.44 -23.62
C GLU A 104 -11.13 -28.96 -23.72
N GLU A 105 -10.19 -29.47 -22.94
CA GLU A 105 -9.91 -30.91 -22.83
C GLU A 105 -11.13 -31.68 -22.34
N SER A 106 -11.86 -31.16 -21.36
CA SER A 106 -13.08 -31.79 -20.85
C SER A 106 -14.19 -31.84 -21.90
N ILE A 107 -14.37 -30.76 -22.69
CA ILE A 107 -15.34 -30.71 -23.79
C ILE A 107 -14.97 -31.73 -24.87
N ARG A 108 -13.69 -31.78 -25.25
CA ARG A 108 -13.19 -32.74 -26.25
C ARG A 108 -13.37 -34.18 -25.80
N ALA A 109 -13.11 -34.47 -24.53
CA ALA A 109 -13.30 -35.81 -23.95
C ALA A 109 -14.78 -36.22 -23.88
N GLN A 110 -15.69 -35.27 -23.67
CA GLN A 110 -17.14 -35.51 -23.74
C GLN A 110 -17.60 -35.78 -25.16
N ALA A 111 -17.11 -35.01 -26.13
CA ALA A 111 -17.40 -35.21 -27.55
C ALA A 111 -16.91 -36.58 -28.07
N GLY A 112 -15.75 -37.05 -27.60
CA GLY A 112 -15.23 -38.38 -27.96
C GLY A 112 -15.93 -39.56 -27.28
N LYS A 113 -16.66 -39.35 -26.17
CA LYS A 113 -17.48 -40.39 -25.51
C LYS A 113 -18.88 -40.49 -26.09
N ALA A 114 -19.33 -39.47 -26.80
CA ALA A 114 -20.49 -39.54 -27.67
C ALA A 114 -20.08 -40.13 -29.02
N GLU A 115 -19.61 -41.38 -29.03
CA GLU A 115 -19.57 -42.10 -30.31
C GLU A 115 -21.03 -42.37 -30.75
N PRO A 116 -21.41 -41.98 -31.97
CA PRO A 116 -22.74 -42.26 -32.50
C PRO A 116 -22.91 -43.78 -32.59
N ALA A 117 -24.04 -44.27 -32.05
CA ALA A 117 -24.40 -45.68 -32.09
C ALA A 117 -24.23 -46.24 -33.52
N PRO A 118 -23.67 -47.44 -33.69
CA PRO A 118 -23.42 -48.00 -35.01
C PRO A 118 -24.73 -48.04 -35.80
N GLU A 119 -24.77 -47.32 -36.92
CA GLU A 119 -25.81 -47.47 -37.92
C GLU A 119 -25.91 -48.95 -38.28
N GLN A 120 -27.09 -49.51 -38.05
CA GLN A 120 -27.40 -50.89 -38.35
C GLN A 120 -27.24 -51.10 -39.86
N THR A 121 -26.17 -51.79 -40.25
CA THR A 121 -26.10 -52.49 -41.53
C THR A 121 -27.19 -53.56 -41.52
N THR A 122 -28.41 -53.23 -41.92
CA THR A 122 -29.43 -54.23 -42.26
C THR A 122 -29.10 -54.79 -43.63
N SER A 123 -28.21 -55.77 -43.66
CA SER A 123 -28.04 -56.71 -44.76
C SER A 123 -29.09 -57.83 -44.66
N GLU A 124 -30.33 -57.57 -45.04
CA GLU A 124 -31.28 -58.61 -45.52
C GLU A 124 -31.18 -58.56 -47.06
N SER A 125 -30.65 -59.52 -47.83
CA SER A 125 -30.58 -60.98 -47.74
C SER A 125 -31.93 -61.66 -47.63
N ALA A 126 -32.71 -61.69 -48.73
CA ALA A 126 -33.48 -62.87 -49.17
C ALA A 126 -34.39 -62.51 -50.36
N GLU A 127 -34.18 -63.27 -51.46
CA GLU A 127 -35.18 -63.75 -52.44
C GLU A 127 -35.99 -62.75 -53.29
#